data_AF-A0A511VCQ6-F1
#
_entry.id   AF-A0A511VCQ6-F1
#
_cell.length_a   1.000
_cell.length_b   1.000
_cell.length_c   1.000
_cell.angle_alpha   90.00
_cell.angle_beta   90.00
_cell.angle_gamma   90.00
#
_symmetry.space_group_name_H-M   'P 1'
#
loop_
_entity.id
_entity.type
_entity.pdbx_description
1 polymer ?
#
loop_
_entity_poly.entity_id
_entity_poly.type
_entity_poly.pdbx_seq_one_letter_code
_entity_poly.pdbx_strand_id
1 'polypeptide(L)'
;MDEERREKKETTHEEPLEEVAGIRMANARVPRFLVITYVTLAAWAIGYSVLAQPVNERTEDTAGNKPVDGKTIVQQHCLGCHNLTKEALVGPGLQGVGQRLPGEKLTNVLLNGRGAMPSLPNQGLDSEQIKAVEKYLRTL
;
A
#
# COMPACT_ATOMS: atom_id res chain seq x y z
N MET A 1 -18.44 -29.11 83.35
CA MET A 1 -18.73 -27.68 83.30
C MET A 1 -17.78 -27.07 82.30
N ASP A 2 -18.12 -26.68 81.09
CA ASP A 2 -19.36 -26.71 80.30
C ASP A 2 -18.83 -26.63 78.86
N GLU A 3 -19.16 -27.57 77.99
CA GLU A 3 -20.34 -27.53 77.14
C GLU A 3 -20.39 -26.33 76.19
N GLU A 4 -20.27 -26.67 74.90
CA GLU A 4 -20.86 -25.98 73.75
C GLU A 4 -20.27 -24.63 73.30
N ARG A 5 -19.62 -24.60 72.11
CA ARG A 5 -20.24 -24.60 70.77
C ARG A 5 -20.30 -23.16 70.25
N ARG A 6 -19.57 -22.89 69.17
CA ARG A 6 -20.11 -22.53 67.85
C ARG A 6 -18.99 -21.93 67.00
N GLU A 7 -18.42 -22.82 66.19
CA GLU A 7 -18.01 -22.60 64.80
C GLU A 7 -17.49 -21.20 64.44
N LYS A 8 -16.17 -21.08 64.37
CA LYS A 8 -15.53 -20.19 63.39
C LYS A 8 -15.85 -20.74 62.00
N LYS A 9 -17.01 -20.38 61.43
CA LYS A 9 -17.33 -20.64 60.02
C LYS A 9 -16.50 -19.69 59.18
N GLU A 10 -15.26 -20.08 58.94
CA GLU A 10 -14.44 -19.51 57.87
C GLU A 10 -15.13 -19.92 56.57
N THR A 11 -15.92 -19.01 56.01
CA THR A 11 -16.57 -19.22 54.73
C THR A 11 -15.49 -19.12 53.65
N THR A 12 -14.80 -20.22 53.38
CA THR A 12 -14.14 -20.45 52.11
C THR A 12 -15.23 -20.42 51.04
N HIS A 13 -15.34 -19.28 50.37
CA HIS A 13 -16.11 -19.18 49.14
C HIS A 13 -15.26 -19.82 48.04
N GLU A 14 -15.33 -21.16 47.96
CA GLU A 14 -14.77 -21.91 46.84
C GLU A 14 -15.67 -21.69 45.62
N GLU A 15 -15.25 -20.82 44.69
CA GLU A 15 -15.84 -20.75 43.36
C GLU A 15 -15.51 -22.03 42.58
N PRO A 16 -16.48 -22.67 41.90
CA PRO A 16 -16.24 -23.93 41.21
C PRO A 16 -15.37 -23.68 39.97
N LEU A 17 -14.19 -24.31 39.94
CA LEU A 17 -13.34 -24.34 38.75
C LEU A 17 -13.99 -25.22 37.68
N GLU A 18 -14.39 -24.62 36.56
CA GLU A 18 -14.93 -25.34 35.40
C GLU A 18 -13.80 -26.13 34.72
N GLU A 19 -13.86 -27.45 34.80
CA GLU A 19 -12.87 -28.35 34.21
C GLU A 19 -13.24 -28.65 32.75
N VAL A 20 -12.56 -27.98 31.82
CA VAL A 20 -12.72 -28.25 30.38
C VAL A 20 -11.45 -28.94 29.87
N ALA A 21 -11.60 -30.19 29.44
CA ALA A 21 -10.54 -31.01 28.83
C ALA A 21 -9.25 -31.19 29.68
N GLY A 22 -9.36 -31.29 31.00
CA GLY A 22 -8.24 -31.61 31.90
C GLY A 22 -7.22 -30.48 32.11
N ILE A 23 -7.49 -29.28 31.58
CA ILE A 23 -6.68 -28.08 31.81
C ILE A 23 -7.36 -27.26 32.90
N ARG A 24 -6.76 -27.22 34.09
CA ARG A 24 -7.24 -26.35 35.19
C ARG A 24 -6.90 -24.90 34.87
N MET A 25 -7.88 -24.16 34.36
CA MET A 25 -7.78 -22.71 34.23
C MET A 25 -8.29 -22.05 35.51
N ALA A 26 -7.38 -21.64 36.39
CA ALA A 26 -7.74 -20.70 37.44
C ALA A 26 -8.14 -19.38 36.77
N ASN A 27 -9.14 -18.67 37.32
CA ASN A 27 -9.59 -17.36 36.87
C ASN A 27 -8.43 -16.33 36.96
N ALA A 28 -7.54 -16.36 35.98
CA ALA A 28 -6.33 -15.58 35.94
C ALA A 28 -6.71 -14.17 35.49
N ARG A 29 -6.79 -13.23 36.43
CA ARG A 29 -6.93 -11.81 36.09
C ARG A 29 -5.81 -11.43 35.12
N VAL A 30 -6.21 -10.95 33.95
CA VAL A 30 -5.27 -10.48 32.93
C VAL A 30 -4.36 -9.43 33.56
N PRO A 31 -3.03 -9.57 33.47
CA PRO A 31 -2.12 -8.62 34.06
C PRO A 31 -2.30 -7.27 33.38
N ARG A 32 -2.29 -6.20 34.18
CA ARG A 32 -2.60 -4.84 33.72
C ARG A 32 -1.74 -4.37 32.55
N PHE A 33 -0.49 -4.82 32.46
CA PHE A 33 0.40 -4.47 31.34
C PHE A 33 -0.09 -5.03 30.00
N LEU A 34 -0.64 -6.26 29.97
CA LEU A 34 -1.20 -6.85 28.75
C LEU A 34 -2.41 -6.05 28.27
N VAL A 35 -3.29 -5.66 29.20
CA VAL A 35 -4.46 -4.81 28.88
C VAL A 35 -4.02 -3.47 28.29
N ILE A 36 -3.03 -2.80 28.89
CA ILE A 36 -2.51 -1.52 28.38
C ILE A 36 -1.93 -1.70 26.97
N THR A 37 -1.08 -2.71 26.77
CA THR A 37 -0.48 -2.96 25.44
C THR A 37 -1.54 -3.26 24.39
N TYR A 38 -2.54 -4.07 24.72
CA TYR A 38 -3.64 -4.40 23.81
C TYR A 38 -4.46 -3.15 23.45
N VAL A 39 -4.75 -2.29 24.41
CA VAL A 39 -5.47 -1.03 24.16
C VAL A 39 -4.64 -0.07 23.29
N THR A 40 -3.33 0.02 23.51
CA THR A 40 -2.46 0.85 22.66
C THR A 40 -2.41 0.35 21.21
N LEU A 41 -2.34 -0.97 21.01
CA LEU A 41 -2.39 -1.56 19.68
C LEU A 41 -3.75 -1.35 19.01
N ALA A 42 -4.84 -1.48 19.75
CA ALA A 42 -6.17 -1.20 19.23
C ALA A 42 -6.32 0.27 18.82
N ALA A 43 -5.85 1.22 19.64
CA ALA A 43 -5.84 2.64 19.30
C ALA A 43 -4.96 2.92 18.06
N TRP A 44 -3.80 2.29 17.96
CA TRP A 44 -2.93 2.40 16.78
C TRP A 44 -3.58 1.81 15.52
N ALA A 45 -4.26 0.67 15.62
CA ALA A 45 -4.97 0.04 14.51
C ALA A 45 -6.18 0.86 14.05
N ILE A 46 -6.94 1.45 14.98
CA ILE A 46 -8.05 2.36 14.66
C ILE A 46 -7.50 3.63 14.01
N GLY A 47 -6.45 4.22 14.58
CA GLY A 47 -5.74 5.35 13.97
C GLY A 47 -5.25 5.02 12.56
N TYR A 48 -4.65 3.85 12.37
CA TYR A 48 -4.22 3.40 11.05
C TYR A 48 -5.41 3.23 10.10
N SER A 49 -6.54 2.64 10.54
CA SER A 49 -7.71 2.50 9.67
C SER A 49 -8.36 3.83 9.26
N VAL A 50 -8.28 4.87 10.09
CA VAL A 50 -8.85 6.20 9.78
C VAL A 50 -7.86 7.06 8.98
N LEU A 51 -6.55 6.98 9.26
CA LEU A 51 -5.54 7.80 8.60
C LEU A 51 -4.89 7.13 7.38
N ALA A 52 -4.97 5.81 7.22
CA ALA A 52 -4.40 5.15 6.05
C ALA A 52 -5.34 5.32 4.86
N GLN A 53 -4.92 6.12 3.88
CA GLN A 53 -5.52 6.09 2.55
C GLN A 53 -5.31 4.70 1.92
N PRO A 54 -6.35 4.07 1.36
CA PRO A 54 -6.20 2.80 0.68
C PRO A 54 -5.27 3.01 -0.52
N VAL A 55 -4.39 2.02 -0.74
CA VAL A 55 -3.36 2.08 -1.79
C VAL A 55 -3.98 2.31 -3.19
N ASN A 56 -5.23 1.90 -3.37
CA ASN A 56 -6.00 2.06 -4.59
C ASN A 56 -6.43 3.51 -4.85
N GLU A 57 -6.66 4.30 -3.79
CA GLU A 57 -7.02 5.73 -3.89
C GLU A 57 -5.80 6.65 -3.92
N ARG A 58 -4.58 6.20 -3.57
CA ARG A 58 -3.37 7.04 -3.79
C ARG A 58 -3.08 7.32 -5.27
N THR A 59 -3.59 6.47 -6.14
CA THR A 59 -3.63 6.70 -7.59
C THR A 59 -4.61 7.82 -7.96
N GLU A 60 -5.68 8.00 -7.18
CA GLU A 60 -6.75 8.98 -7.42
C GLU A 60 -6.58 10.29 -6.62
N ASP A 61 -5.92 10.28 -5.46
CA ASP A 61 -5.60 11.48 -4.69
C ASP A 61 -4.43 12.29 -5.27
N THR A 62 -3.76 11.75 -6.30
CA THR A 62 -2.94 12.57 -7.22
C THR A 62 -3.83 13.33 -8.23
N ALA A 63 -5.10 12.96 -8.40
CA ALA A 63 -6.10 13.74 -9.13
C ALA A 63 -6.61 14.96 -8.33
N GLY A 64 -6.06 15.21 -7.15
CA GLY A 64 -6.06 16.51 -6.47
C GLY A 64 -4.94 17.41 -6.99
N ASN A 65 -5.04 17.85 -8.25
CA ASN A 65 -4.29 18.99 -8.80
C ASN A 65 -2.74 18.87 -8.86
N LYS A 66 -2.15 17.68 -8.70
CA LYS A 66 -0.75 17.47 -9.09
C LYS A 66 -0.72 16.95 -10.53
N PRO A 67 -0.16 17.71 -11.49
CA PRO A 67 -0.02 17.20 -12.85
C PRO A 67 0.83 15.94 -12.79
N VAL A 68 0.31 14.84 -13.37
CA VAL A 68 1.09 13.63 -13.61
C VAL A 68 2.36 14.03 -14.36
N ASP A 69 3.51 13.87 -13.72
CA ASP A 69 4.77 14.34 -14.29
C ASP A 69 5.33 13.34 -15.30
N GLY A 70 5.05 13.60 -16.58
CA GLY A 70 5.54 12.79 -17.69
C GLY A 70 7.07 12.65 -17.72
N LYS A 71 7.82 13.63 -17.19
CA LYS A 71 9.28 13.54 -17.10
C LYS A 71 9.70 12.44 -16.14
N THR A 72 9.12 12.41 -14.95
CA THR A 72 9.41 11.37 -13.94
C THR A 72 9.11 9.98 -14.49
N ILE A 73 7.99 9.81 -15.19
CA ILE A 73 7.63 8.52 -15.80
C ILE A 73 8.64 8.12 -16.88
N VAL A 74 9.06 9.04 -17.75
CA VAL A 74 10.11 8.76 -18.74
C VAL A 74 11.42 8.36 -18.08
N GLN A 75 11.80 9.03 -16.98
CA GLN A 75 13.00 8.69 -16.23
C GLN A 75 12.96 7.29 -15.63
N GLN A 76 11.79 6.86 -15.14
CA GLN A 76 11.61 5.56 -14.48
C GLN A 76 11.46 4.40 -15.48
N HIS A 77 10.72 4.60 -16.58
CA HIS A 77 10.29 3.51 -17.45
C HIS A 77 10.96 3.48 -18.83
N CYS A 78 11.50 4.60 -19.31
CA CYS A 78 12.00 4.68 -20.70
C CYS A 78 13.52 4.65 -20.79
N LEU A 79 14.23 5.20 -19.79
CA LEU A 79 15.69 5.38 -19.86
C LEU A 79 16.51 4.09 -19.83
N GLY A 80 15.90 2.97 -19.41
CA GLY A 80 16.56 1.66 -19.50
C GLY A 80 16.81 1.21 -20.94
N CYS A 81 16.01 1.70 -21.90
CA CYS A 81 16.12 1.33 -23.30
C CYS A 81 16.43 2.51 -24.22
N HIS A 82 16.13 3.75 -23.81
CA HIS A 82 16.22 4.93 -24.63
C HIS A 82 17.07 6.03 -23.99
N ASN A 83 17.85 6.75 -24.80
CA ASN A 83 18.46 8.00 -24.36
C ASN A 83 17.52 9.19 -24.59
N LEU A 84 17.65 10.24 -23.77
CA LEU A 84 17.00 11.54 -24.01
C LEU A 84 17.64 12.32 -25.17
N THR A 85 18.83 11.92 -25.61
CA THR A 85 19.56 12.52 -26.73
C THR A 85 19.14 11.88 -28.06
N LYS A 86 19.83 12.22 -29.14
CA LYS A 86 19.65 11.58 -30.45
C LYS A 86 20.29 10.18 -30.54
N GLU A 87 21.13 9.82 -29.57
CA GLU A 87 21.90 8.58 -29.59
C GLU A 87 20.99 7.38 -29.31
N ALA A 88 21.21 6.29 -30.03
CA ALA A 88 20.52 5.03 -29.75
C ALA A 88 21.15 4.34 -28.52
N LEU A 89 20.33 3.59 -27.78
CA LEU A 89 20.78 2.71 -26.70
C LEU A 89 20.38 1.27 -27.02
N VAL A 90 19.14 0.91 -26.68
CA VAL A 90 18.46 -0.30 -27.17
C VAL A 90 17.42 0.10 -28.21
N GLY A 91 16.66 1.16 -27.89
CA GLY A 91 15.79 1.88 -28.79
C GLY A 91 16.45 3.15 -29.35
N PRO A 92 15.80 3.81 -30.32
CA PRO A 92 16.25 5.07 -30.87
C PRO A 92 16.21 6.21 -29.83
N GLY A 93 17.12 7.18 -29.95
CA GLY A 93 17.14 8.36 -29.08
C GLY A 93 15.86 9.19 -29.17
N LEU A 94 15.36 9.70 -28.03
CA LEU A 94 14.05 10.34 -27.92
C LEU A 94 14.04 11.83 -28.33
N GLN A 95 15.20 12.46 -28.47
CA GLN A 95 15.27 13.87 -28.85
C GLN A 95 14.61 14.11 -30.22
N GLY A 96 13.64 15.03 -30.31
CA GLY A 96 12.90 15.32 -31.53
C GLY A 96 11.91 14.24 -31.97
N VAL A 97 11.54 13.29 -31.09
CA VAL A 97 10.61 12.20 -31.44
C VAL A 97 9.23 12.73 -31.86
N GLY A 98 8.76 13.83 -31.26
CA GLY A 98 7.49 14.46 -31.63
C GLY A 98 7.46 14.97 -33.07
N GLN A 99 8.62 15.34 -33.63
CA GLN A 99 8.75 15.76 -35.03
C GLN A 99 8.82 14.56 -35.98
N ARG A 100 9.49 13.47 -35.56
CA ARG A 100 9.60 12.23 -36.34
C ARG A 100 8.29 11.45 -36.40
N LEU A 101 7.46 11.54 -35.36
CA LEU A 101 6.17 10.87 -35.23
C LEU A 101 5.06 11.90 -34.98
N PRO A 102 4.64 12.65 -36.03
CA PRO A 102 3.61 13.68 -35.90
C PRO A 102 2.20 13.08 -35.73
N GLY A 103 1.28 13.90 -35.22
CA GLY A 103 -0.11 13.53 -35.00
C GLY A 103 -0.26 12.36 -34.02
N GLU A 104 -1.18 11.45 -34.31
CA GLU A 104 -1.49 10.28 -33.47
C GLU A 104 -0.46 9.15 -33.58
N LYS A 105 0.56 9.28 -34.44
CA LYS A 105 1.57 8.22 -34.61
C LYS A 105 2.37 7.97 -33.35
N LEU A 106 2.73 9.03 -32.61
CA LEU A 106 3.44 8.90 -31.34
C LEU A 106 2.54 8.17 -30.32
N THR A 107 1.30 8.63 -30.17
CA THR A 107 0.31 8.01 -29.28
C THR A 107 0.10 6.53 -29.61
N ASN A 108 -0.02 6.19 -30.90
CA ASN A 108 -0.19 4.80 -31.33
C ASN A 108 1.00 3.91 -30.95
N VAL A 109 2.23 4.41 -31.10
CA VAL A 109 3.44 3.68 -30.65
C VAL A 109 3.48 3.53 -29.13
N LEU A 110 3.06 4.54 -28.36
CA LEU A 110 2.99 4.44 -26.90
C LEU A 110 1.92 3.42 -26.45
N LEU A 111 0.78 3.36 -27.13
CA LEU A 111 -0.32 2.46 -26.79
C LEU A 111 -0.09 1.02 -27.25
N ASN A 112 0.42 0.82 -28.46
CA ASN A 112 0.54 -0.51 -29.08
C ASN A 112 1.96 -1.07 -29.07
N GLY A 113 2.96 -0.25 -28.72
CA GLY A 113 4.36 -0.60 -28.90
C GLY A 113 4.80 -0.58 -30.37
N ARG A 114 6.07 -0.90 -30.62
CA ARG A 114 6.61 -1.04 -31.98
C ARG A 114 7.86 -1.90 -31.99
N GLY A 115 7.84 -3.00 -32.74
CA GLY A 115 8.95 -3.95 -32.79
C GLY A 115 9.22 -4.54 -31.41
N ALA A 116 10.41 -4.31 -30.86
CA ALA A 116 10.76 -4.73 -29.51
C ALA A 116 10.30 -3.76 -28.40
N MET A 117 9.80 -2.57 -28.75
CA MET A 117 9.27 -1.62 -27.76
C MET A 117 7.90 -2.13 -27.26
N PRO A 118 7.73 -2.38 -25.95
CA PRO A 118 6.47 -2.85 -25.39
C PRO A 118 5.40 -1.76 -25.43
N SER A 119 4.13 -2.18 -25.38
CA SER A 119 3.00 -1.27 -25.16
C SER A 119 2.99 -0.77 -23.72
N LEU A 120 2.82 0.54 -23.51
CA LEU A 120 2.81 1.13 -22.17
C LEU A 120 1.65 0.64 -21.27
N PRO A 121 0.43 0.38 -21.79
CA PRO A 121 -0.62 -0.24 -20.99
C PRO A 121 -0.20 -1.59 -20.39
N ASN A 122 0.58 -2.40 -21.12
CA ASN A 122 1.10 -3.68 -20.62
C ASN A 122 2.25 -3.50 -19.61
N GLN A 123 2.76 -2.27 -19.45
CA GLN A 123 3.72 -1.91 -18.41
C GLN A 123 3.03 -1.33 -17.16
N GLY A 124 1.69 -1.34 -17.12
CA GLY A 124 0.91 -0.85 -15.99
C GLY A 124 0.71 0.67 -15.97
N LEU A 125 0.98 1.37 -17.08
CA LEU A 125 0.71 2.80 -17.19
C LEU A 125 -0.74 3.05 -17.58
N ASP A 126 -1.40 3.96 -16.86
CA ASP A 126 -2.75 4.42 -17.17
C ASP A 126 -2.79 5.42 -18.34
N SER A 127 -4.00 5.75 -18.80
CA SER A 127 -4.18 6.65 -19.94
C SER A 127 -3.75 8.10 -19.69
N GLU A 128 -3.79 8.58 -18.45
CA GLU A 128 -3.36 9.94 -18.08
C GLU A 128 -1.84 10.03 -18.04
N GLN A 129 -1.19 9.02 -17.47
CA GLN A 129 0.24 8.81 -17.46
C GLN A 129 0.81 8.76 -18.88
N ILE A 130 0.17 8.00 -19.78
CA ILE A 130 0.60 7.91 -21.18
C ILE A 130 0.49 9.28 -21.87
N LYS A 131 -0.58 10.03 -21.65
CA LYS A 131 -0.73 11.40 -22.18
C LYS A 131 0.33 12.35 -21.61
N ALA A 132 0.64 12.25 -20.32
CA ALA A 132 1.69 13.05 -19.69
C ALA A 132 3.08 12.76 -20.29
N VAL A 133 3.40 11.48 -20.49
CA VAL A 133 4.62 11.03 -21.19
C VAL A 133 4.65 11.57 -22.61
N GLU A 134 3.56 11.42 -23.38
CA GLU A 134 3.49 11.92 -24.75
C GLU A 134 3.75 13.43 -24.79
N LYS A 135 3.13 14.19 -23.90
CA LYS A 135 3.31 15.64 -23.79
C LYS A 135 4.77 15.99 -23.52
N TYR A 136 5.44 15.29 -22.59
CA TYR A 136 6.86 15.51 -22.31
C TYR A 136 7.75 15.15 -23.50
N LEU A 137 7.53 14.01 -24.16
CA LEU A 137 8.30 13.58 -25.32
C LEU A 137 8.19 14.55 -26.50
N ARG A 138 7.07 15.27 -26.63
CA ARG A 138 6.89 16.33 -27.64
C ARG A 138 7.70 17.59 -27.34
N THR A 139 8.18 17.78 -26.11
CA THR A 139 9.05 18.91 -25.72
C THR A 139 10.55 18.64 -25.91
N LEU A 140 10.92 17.38 -26.18
CA LEU A 140 12.30 16.95 -26.45
C LEU A 140 12.70 17.17 -27.91
#